data_AF-G6B012-F1
#
_entry.id   AF-G6B012-F1
#
_cell.length_a   1.000
_cell.length_b   1.000
_cell.length_c   1.000
_cell.angle_alpha   90.00
_cell.angle_beta   90.00
_cell.angle_gamma   90.00
#
_symmetry.space_group_name_H-M   'P 1'
#
loop_
_entity.id
_entity.type
_entity.pdbx_description
1 polymer ?
#
loop_
_entity_poly.entity_id
_entity_poly.type
_entity_poly.pdbx_seq_one_letter_code
_entity_poly.pdbx_strand_id
1 'polypeptide(L)'
;MENSGKVLFSTFYVSPNGEEQHDVVINKIETDKEGGDWATDIVEAINMMCFTMRVHSNLVGSVPGKSQTNNSGSDKRELYTIAQALQKPYHDLLFSVHRLIIRFNKWTAVKPDSPFIQLTTLDE
;
A
#
# COMPACT_ATOMS: atom_id res chain seq x y z
N MET A 1 1.55 24.26 -19.22
CA MET A 1 1.10 24.82 -17.93
C MET A 1 1.37 26.34 -17.89
N GLU A 2 1.10 27.05 -18.99
CA GLU A 2 1.61 28.42 -19.21
C GLU A 2 0.53 29.52 -19.00
N ASN A 3 -0.73 29.10 -18.79
CA ASN A 3 -1.87 30.00 -18.64
C ASN A 3 -2.73 29.67 -17.42
N SER A 4 -2.23 28.81 -16.53
CA SER A 4 -2.94 28.41 -15.31
C SER A 4 -2.85 29.56 -14.30
N GLY A 5 -3.96 30.24 -14.05
CA GLY A 5 -4.06 31.33 -13.06
C GLY A 5 -4.07 32.75 -13.63
N LYS A 6 -4.13 32.95 -14.95
CA LYS A 6 -4.39 34.29 -15.51
C LYS A 6 -5.88 34.63 -15.39
N VAL A 7 -6.20 35.78 -14.79
CA VAL A 7 -7.56 36.26 -14.62
C VAL A 7 -7.95 37.11 -15.83
N LEU A 8 -9.04 36.75 -16.49
CA LEU A 8 -9.69 37.54 -17.54
C LEU A 8 -10.84 38.31 -16.90
N PHE A 9 -10.88 39.63 -17.08
CA PHE A 9 -11.97 40.48 -16.61
C PHE A 9 -13.11 40.45 -17.62
N SER A 10 -14.32 40.08 -17.18
CA SER A 10 -15.55 40.15 -17.98
C SER A 10 -16.39 41.34 -17.53
N THR A 11 -16.92 42.10 -18.48
CA THR A 11 -17.77 43.26 -18.22
C THR A 11 -19.23 42.81 -18.19
N PHE A 12 -20.03 43.38 -17.30
CA PHE A 12 -21.48 43.17 -17.26
C PHE A 12 -22.19 44.52 -17.23
N TYR A 13 -23.43 44.56 -17.73
CA TYR A 13 -24.29 45.74 -17.60
C TYR A 13 -25.62 45.34 -16.97
N VAL A 14 -26.20 46.27 -16.22
CA VAL A 14 -27.52 46.09 -15.60
C VAL A 14 -28.56 46.71 -16.50
N SER A 15 -29.49 45.90 -16.98
CA SER A 15 -30.61 46.38 -17.79
C SER A 15 -31.55 47.27 -16.94
N PRO A 16 -32.35 48.16 -17.56
CA PRO A 16 -33.32 49.00 -16.82
C PRO A 16 -34.37 48.21 -16.00
N ASN A 17 -34.48 46.90 -16.24
CA ASN A 17 -35.35 45.98 -15.50
C ASN A 17 -34.68 45.36 -14.27
N GLY A 18 -33.42 45.73 -13.97
CA GLY A 18 -32.66 45.23 -12.83
C GLY A 18 -31.99 43.87 -13.04
N GLU A 19 -32.09 43.28 -14.24
CA GLU A 19 -31.42 42.02 -14.56
C GLU A 19 -29.99 42.28 -15.06
N GLU A 20 -29.02 41.55 -14.49
CA GLU A 20 -27.61 41.58 -14.87
C GLU A 20 -27.39 40.79 -16.16
N GLN A 21 -26.87 41.45 -17.20
CA GLN A 21 -26.49 40.83 -18.46
C GLN A 21 -24.97 40.81 -18.59
N HIS A 22 -24.41 39.60 -18.62
CA HIS A 22 -22.98 39.35 -18.83
C HIS A 22 -22.68 39.26 -20.33
N ASP A 23 -21.67 39.97 -20.82
CA ASP A 23 -21.25 39.90 -22.24
C ASP A 23 -20.56 38.57 -22.58
N VAL A 24 -19.69 38.08 -21.69
CA VAL A 24 -19.00 36.79 -21.84
C VAL A 24 -18.99 36.05 -20.51
N VAL A 25 -19.54 34.84 -20.50
CA VAL A 25 -19.52 33.95 -19.33
C VAL A 25 -18.38 32.94 -19.48
N ILE A 26 -17.37 33.06 -18.61
CA ILE A 26 -16.24 32.12 -18.57
C ILE A 26 -16.52 31.09 -17.48
N ASN A 27 -16.91 29.89 -17.89
CA ASN A 27 -17.02 28.76 -16.97
C ASN A 27 -15.66 28.09 -16.84
N LYS A 28 -15.16 27.92 -15.60
CA LYS A 28 -13.99 27.08 -15.34
C LYS A 28 -14.35 25.66 -15.77
N ILE A 29 -13.62 25.10 -16.74
CA ILE A 29 -13.65 23.65 -16.96
C ILE A 29 -13.00 23.03 -15.73
N GLU A 30 -13.75 22.24 -14.97
CA GLU A 30 -13.26 21.57 -13.78
C GLU A 30 -12.11 20.63 -14.17
N THR A 31 -10.88 21.07 -13.94
CA THR A 31 -9.64 20.27 -14.06
C THR A 31 -8.93 20.16 -12.71
N ASP A 32 -9.64 20.43 -11.62
CA ASP A 32 -9.07 20.28 -10.28
C ASP A 32 -8.75 18.80 -10.07
N LYS A 33 -7.46 18.54 -9.87
CA LYS A 33 -6.87 17.20 -9.81
C LYS A 33 -7.63 16.32 -8.83
N GLU A 34 -8.24 15.27 -9.37
CA GLU A 34 -8.81 14.06 -8.73
C GLU A 34 -7.74 13.26 -7.95
N GLY A 35 -6.93 13.91 -7.12
CA GLY A 35 -5.81 13.26 -6.43
C GLY A 35 -6.23 12.22 -5.39
N GLY A 36 -7.51 12.21 -5.00
CA GLY A 36 -8.06 11.35 -3.96
C GLY A 36 -9.14 10.37 -4.43
N ASP A 37 -9.69 10.51 -5.64
CA ASP A 37 -10.81 9.66 -6.09
C ASP A 37 -10.33 8.22 -6.33
N TRP A 38 -9.14 8.06 -6.89
CA TRP A 38 -8.52 6.75 -7.14
C TRP A 38 -7.98 6.10 -5.87
N ALA A 39 -7.96 6.78 -4.72
CA ALA A 39 -7.36 6.24 -3.50
C ALA A 39 -8.08 4.97 -3.03
N THR A 40 -9.40 4.90 -3.21
CA THR A 40 -10.19 3.72 -2.86
C THR A 40 -9.90 2.55 -3.82
N ASP A 41 -9.84 2.82 -5.12
CA ASP A 41 -9.55 1.80 -6.14
C ASP A 41 -8.13 1.23 -5.98
N ILE A 42 -7.15 2.09 -5.67
CA ILE A 42 -5.76 1.67 -5.39
C ILE A 42 -5.72 0.74 -4.18
N VAL A 43 -6.44 1.07 -3.11
CA VAL A 43 -6.50 0.24 -1.90
C VAL A 43 -7.13 -1.13 -2.19
N GLU A 44 -8.19 -1.17 -2.99
CA GLU A 44 -8.80 -2.43 -3.43
C GLU A 44 -7.83 -3.29 -4.26
N ALA A 45 -7.14 -2.67 -5.22
CA ALA A 45 -6.13 -3.36 -6.04
C ALA A 45 -4.99 -3.94 -5.19
N ILE A 46 -4.52 -3.20 -4.16
CA ILE A 46 -3.50 -3.70 -3.24
C ILE A 46 -4.00 -4.92 -2.47
N ASN A 47 -5.26 -4.93 -2.02
CA ASN A 47 -5.82 -6.08 -1.33
C ASN A 47 -5.91 -7.32 -2.22
N MET A 48 -6.28 -7.16 -3.49
CA MET A 48 -6.26 -8.26 -4.46
C MET A 48 -4.85 -8.83 -4.66
N MET A 49 -3.83 -7.95 -4.73
CA MET A 49 -2.44 -8.38 -4.84
C MET A 49 -1.96 -9.11 -3.57
N CYS A 50 -2.23 -8.56 -2.38
CA CYS A 50 -1.87 -9.16 -1.10
C CYS A 50 -2.50 -10.55 -0.93
N PHE A 51 -3.79 -10.70 -1.28
CA PHE A 51 -4.49 -11.97 -1.26
C PHE A 51 -3.82 -13.00 -2.19
N THR A 52 -3.50 -12.58 -3.42
CA THR A 52 -2.82 -13.43 -4.41
C THR A 52 -1.45 -13.91 -3.92
N MET A 53 -0.68 -13.01 -3.31
CA MET A 53 0.65 -13.32 -2.77
C MET A 53 0.61 -14.07 -1.43
N ARG A 54 -0.59 -14.29 -0.86
CA ARG A 54 -0.79 -14.91 0.47
C ARG A 54 -0.07 -14.14 1.59
N VAL A 55 0.04 -12.83 1.45
CA VAL A 55 0.61 -11.93 2.47
C VAL A 55 -0.52 -11.12 3.10
N HIS A 56 -0.56 -11.08 4.43
CA HIS A 56 -1.55 -10.28 5.13
C HIS A 56 -1.32 -8.78 4.88
N SER A 57 -2.36 -8.03 4.50
CA SER A 57 -2.26 -6.60 4.12
C SER A 57 -1.62 -5.73 5.23
N ASN A 58 -1.97 -5.99 6.49
CA ASN A 58 -1.35 -5.33 7.65
C ASN A 58 0.17 -5.56 7.80
N LEU A 59 0.75 -6.61 7.22
CA LEU A 59 2.21 -6.80 7.18
C LEU A 59 2.89 -5.91 6.12
N VAL A 60 2.16 -5.58 5.05
CA VAL A 60 2.61 -4.72 3.94
C VAL A 60 2.36 -3.23 4.24
N GLY A 61 1.61 -2.93 5.31
CA GLY A 61 1.21 -1.57 5.65
C GLY A 61 0.03 -1.05 4.82
N SER A 62 -0.63 -1.92 4.03
CA SER A 62 -1.89 -1.60 3.38
C SER A 62 -3.04 -1.87 4.35
N VAL A 63 -3.68 -0.81 4.85
CA VAL A 63 -4.87 -0.93 5.69
C VAL A 63 -6.08 -0.49 4.86
N PRO A 64 -7.02 -1.39 4.54
CA PRO A 64 -8.20 -1.04 3.76
C PRO A 64 -9.08 -0.04 4.52
N GLY A 65 -9.56 1.01 3.83
CA GLY A 65 -10.56 1.95 4.35
C GLY A 65 -10.00 3.30 4.82
N LYS A 66 -10.85 4.33 4.81
CA LYS A 66 -10.51 5.73 5.19
C LYS A 66 -10.17 5.89 6.68
N SER A 67 -10.66 4.99 7.53
CA SER A 67 -10.37 4.91 8.95
C SER A 67 -9.42 3.74 9.20
N GLN A 68 -8.12 4.04 9.30
CA GLN A 68 -7.08 3.08 9.64
C GLN A 68 -7.24 2.60 11.10
N THR A 69 -8.12 1.63 11.34
CA THR A 69 -8.07 0.85 12.58
C THR A 69 -6.90 -0.13 12.44
N ASN A 70 -5.72 0.35 12.81
CA ASN A 70 -4.48 -0.43 12.76
C ASN A 70 -4.45 -1.39 13.96
N ASN A 71 -4.27 -2.68 13.70
CA ASN A 71 -4.23 -3.72 14.75
C ASN A 71 -3.13 -3.42 15.79
N SER A 72 -3.28 -4.01 16.99
CA SER A 72 -2.31 -3.90 18.07
C SER A 72 -0.95 -4.47 17.65
N GLY A 73 0.12 -4.03 18.30
CA GLY A 73 1.46 -4.61 18.10
C GLY A 73 1.51 -6.11 18.38
N SER A 74 0.64 -6.60 19.30
CA SER A 74 0.49 -8.04 19.56
C SER A 74 -0.04 -8.79 18.34
N ASP A 75 -1.08 -8.28 17.69
CA ASP A 75 -1.68 -8.92 16.51
C ASP A 75 -0.69 -8.97 15.34
N LYS A 76 0.13 -7.92 15.18
CA LYS A 76 1.19 -7.87 14.16
C LYS A 76 2.27 -8.90 14.40
N ARG A 77 2.63 -9.15 15.66
CA ARG A 77 3.58 -10.20 16.04
C ARG A 77 3.04 -11.57 15.69
N GLU A 78 1.79 -11.86 16.01
CA GLU A 78 1.15 -13.14 15.66
C GLU A 78 1.06 -13.33 14.15
N LEU A 79 0.65 -12.29 13.41
CA LEU A 79 0.63 -12.31 11.94
C LEU A 79 2.01 -12.58 11.34
N TYR A 80 3.06 -12.00 11.91
CA TYR A 80 4.44 -12.26 11.48
C TYR A 80 4.85 -13.71 11.73
N THR A 81 4.56 -14.27 12.90
CA THR A 81 4.82 -15.68 13.21
C THR A 81 4.12 -16.62 12.22
N ILE A 82 2.85 -16.35 11.87
CA ILE A 82 2.11 -17.12 10.87
C ILE A 82 2.76 -17.01 9.49
N ALA A 83 3.18 -15.81 9.09
CA ALA A 83 3.87 -15.60 7.81
C ALA A 83 5.21 -16.36 7.74
N GLN A 84 5.98 -16.37 8.84
CA GLN A 84 7.20 -17.17 8.92
C GLN A 84 6.89 -18.67 8.83
N ALA A 85 5.81 -19.15 9.47
CA ALA A 85 5.41 -20.55 9.40
C ALA A 85 5.04 -20.98 7.97
N LEU A 86 4.37 -20.11 7.21
CA LEU A 86 4.05 -20.34 5.79
C LEU A 86 5.30 -20.41 4.89
N GLN A 87 6.42 -19.81 5.30
CA GLN A 87 7.68 -19.85 4.55
C GLN A 87 8.49 -21.13 4.75
N LYS A 88 8.21 -21.91 5.80
CA LYS A 88 8.92 -23.15 6.13
C LYS A 88 9.09 -24.13 4.96
N PRO A 89 8.06 -24.46 4.15
CA PRO A 89 8.24 -25.35 2.99
C PRO A 89 9.21 -24.80 1.94
N TYR A 90 9.23 -23.48 1.74
CA TYR A 90 10.17 -22.84 0.80
C TYR A 90 11.60 -22.91 1.33
N HIS A 91 11.80 -22.64 2.63
CA HIS A 91 13.11 -22.78 3.26
C HIS A 91 13.63 -24.23 3.19
N ASP A 92 12.77 -25.22 3.41
CA ASP A 92 13.14 -26.64 3.29
C ASP A 92 13.60 -27.01 1.87
N LEU A 93 12.98 -26.43 0.84
CA LEU A 93 13.40 -26.62 -0.55
C LEU A 93 14.78 -25.97 -0.80
N LEU A 94 14.99 -24.73 -0.33
CA LEU A 94 16.26 -24.00 -0.46
C LEU A 94 17.41 -24.68 0.29
N PHE A 95 17.10 -25.43 1.36
CA PHE A 95 18.08 -26.25 2.07
C PHE A 95 18.61 -27.44 1.27
N SER A 96 17.99 -27.80 0.15
CA SER A 96 18.47 -28.89 -0.73
C SER A 96 19.92 -28.67 -1.19
N VAL A 97 20.28 -27.44 -1.55
CA VAL A 97 21.65 -27.09 -1.98
C VAL A 97 22.64 -27.25 -0.83
N HIS A 98 22.29 -26.78 0.37
CA HIS A 98 23.12 -26.90 1.56
C HIS A 98 23.32 -28.38 1.95
N ARG A 99 22.24 -29.18 1.89
CA ARG A 99 22.29 -30.64 2.13
C ARG A 99 23.21 -31.34 1.12
N LEU A 100 23.25 -30.91 -0.13
CA LEU A 100 24.17 -31.44 -1.15
C LEU A 100 25.63 -31.15 -0.78
N ILE A 101 25.94 -29.91 -0.41
CA ILE A 101 27.30 -29.50 -0.02
C ILE A 101 27.77 -30.27 1.23
N ILE A 102 26.91 -30.41 2.23
CA ILE A 102 27.20 -31.18 3.46
C ILE A 102 27.56 -32.63 3.12
N ARG A 103 26.77 -33.27 2.24
CA ARG A 103 27.00 -34.66 1.80
C ARG A 103 28.29 -34.80 1.00
N PHE A 104 28.55 -33.88 0.08
CA PHE A 104 29.76 -33.88 -0.74
C PHE A 104 31.03 -33.78 0.12
N ASN A 105 31.02 -32.90 1.12
CA ASN A 105 32.16 -32.66 2.01
C ASN A 105 32.23 -33.63 3.20
N LYS A 106 31.29 -34.58 3.31
CA LYS A 106 31.19 -35.54 4.43
C LYS A 106 31.15 -34.86 5.81
N TRP A 107 30.56 -33.66 5.90
CA TRP A 107 30.42 -32.98 7.19
C TRP A 107 29.46 -33.76 8.09
N THR A 108 29.91 -34.05 9.31
CA THR A 108 29.11 -34.73 10.34
C THR A 108 28.56 -33.72 11.34
N ALA A 109 27.34 -33.95 11.84
CA ALA A 109 26.67 -33.08 12.82
C ALA A 109 26.37 -31.63 12.34
N VAL A 110 26.38 -31.38 11.03
CA VAL A 110 25.98 -30.07 10.45
C VAL A 110 24.62 -30.21 9.77
N LYS A 111 23.69 -29.31 10.10
CA LYS A 111 22.38 -29.18 9.43
C LYS A 111 22.08 -27.71 9.16
N PRO A 112 21.53 -27.36 7.99
CA PRO A 112 21.01 -26.02 7.77
C PRO A 112 19.74 -25.84 8.61
N ASP A 113 19.58 -24.66 9.20
CA ASP A 113 18.40 -24.30 9.99
C ASP A 113 18.01 -22.85 9.74
N SER A 114 16.71 -22.56 9.80
CA SER A 114 16.13 -21.23 9.71
C SER A 114 15.06 -21.13 10.79
N PRO A 115 15.44 -20.74 12.01
CA PRO A 115 14.52 -20.70 13.15
C PRO A 115 13.48 -19.58 12.98
N PHE A 116 12.37 -19.73 13.69
CA PHE A 116 11.42 -18.61 13.84
C PHE A 116 12.05 -17.51 14.68
N ILE A 117 11.72 -16.27 14.34
CA ILE A 117 12.22 -15.09 15.04
C ILE A 117 11.03 -14.52 15.79
N GLN A 118 11.02 -14.72 17.10
CA GLN A 118 9.99 -14.14 17.94
C GLN A 118 10.35 -12.68 18.23
N LEU A 119 9.53 -11.75 17.73
CA LEU A 119 9.72 -10.33 18.00
C LEU A 119 9.13 -9.99 19.38
N THR A 120 9.91 -10.08 20.44
CA THR A 120 9.50 -9.61 21.77
C THR A 120 9.80 -8.12 21.94
N THR A 121 9.02 -7.44 22.79
CA THR A 121 9.22 -6.01 23.14
C THR A 121 9.89 -5.86 24.51
N LEU A 122 10.31 -6.96 25.09
CA LEU A 122 11.13 -7.01 26.30
C LEU A 122 12.47 -7.54 25.81
N ASP A 123 13.45 -6.66 25.75
CA ASP A 123 14.85 -7.04 25.74
C ASP A 123 15.11 -7.77 27.07
N GLU A 124 15.80 -8.91 27.04
CA GLU A 124 16.33 -9.52 28.26
C GLU A 124 17.42 -8.65 28.90
#